data_AF-A0A958I0I6-F1
#
_entry.id   AF-A0A958I0I6-F1
#
_cell.length_a   1.000
_cell.length_b   1.000
_cell.length_c   1.000
_cell.angle_alpha   90.00
_cell.angle_beta   90.00
_cell.angle_gamma   90.00
#
_symmetry.space_group_name_H-M   'P 1'
#
loop_
_entity.id
_entity.type
_entity.pdbx_description
1 polymer ?
#
loop_
_entity_poly.entity_id
_entity_poly.type
_entity_poly.pdbx_seq_one_letter_code
_entity_poly.pdbx_strand_id
1 'polypeptide(L)'
;MSNKQDVSVIKDHQPISEVKAQLDKFEPVDIDFDESVLSDGDRQALAKLVQAAKLMDEIFLRQVYAQNVDLRDALTAANTPDNAILKAYFDVNFGPFDRLEDDKPFINTGTHKPEGANYYPADMTKTEFEEWVTNHPEDADALRGFFTVIRRDGEKLVAVPYSEAYQEFLEPAAKLLREAAALTENASLKTYLTSRADAFLSNDYYQSDMDWMDLKDHTIEIVIGPYETYEDELFGYKAAFECFITLVDADASQKLKAVGQYLNELEKRLPIPDAHKNFNRGSESPIKVVNEVFTAGDTKAGVQTIAFNLPNDERVREAKGSKKVMLRNVTQAKYDNISRKIMARVLHEDDLQKVSFDAFFYHVLLHEMVHGIGPGTITKNGQQTTVSQELKETYSTLEEAKADIVGLYQFPFMVEKGVFSKEIGDAV
;
A
#
# COMPACT_ATOMS: atom_id res chain seq x y z
N MET A 1 7.96 -6.26 50.94
CA MET A 1 8.75 -7.14 50.05
C MET A 1 7.92 -7.39 48.81
N SER A 2 8.49 -7.08 47.66
CA SER A 2 7.89 -7.08 46.33
C SER A 2 7.45 -8.47 45.91
N ASN A 3 6.14 -8.68 45.70
CA ASN A 3 5.68 -9.76 44.83
C ASN A 3 5.85 -9.26 43.39
N LYS A 4 7.04 -9.51 42.81
CA LYS A 4 7.18 -9.46 41.35
C LYS A 4 6.25 -10.54 40.81
N GLN A 5 5.13 -10.14 40.21
CA GLN A 5 4.38 -11.04 39.34
C GLN A 5 5.36 -11.60 38.33
N ASP A 6 5.33 -12.92 38.19
CA ASP A 6 6.03 -13.67 37.16
C ASP A 6 5.75 -12.97 35.82
N VAL A 7 6.76 -12.35 35.20
CA VAL A 7 6.62 -11.78 33.87
C VAL A 7 6.28 -12.97 32.99
N SER A 8 5.03 -13.06 32.52
CA SER A 8 4.53 -14.25 31.82
C SER A 8 5.25 -14.39 30.48
N VAL A 9 6.38 -15.08 30.49
CA VAL A 9 7.08 -15.50 29.29
C VAL A 9 6.09 -16.27 28.41
N ILE A 10 5.95 -15.86 27.15
CA ILE A 10 5.19 -16.62 26.16
C ILE A 10 5.90 -17.95 25.98
N LYS A 11 5.22 -19.05 26.31
CA LYS A 11 5.79 -20.41 26.28
C LYS A 11 5.19 -21.30 25.19
N ASP A 12 4.05 -20.89 24.63
CA ASP A 12 3.36 -21.61 23.57
C ASP A 12 3.57 -20.88 22.24
N HIS A 13 4.62 -21.28 21.54
CA HIS A 13 5.05 -20.73 20.27
C HIS A 13 5.76 -21.83 19.46
N GLN A 14 5.90 -21.61 18.15
CA GLN A 14 6.68 -22.50 17.28
C GLN A 14 8.15 -22.55 17.74
N PRO A 15 8.91 -23.60 17.40
CA PRO A 15 10.33 -23.67 17.75
C PRO A 15 11.08 -22.39 17.34
N ILE A 16 11.85 -21.80 18.26
CA ILE A 16 12.51 -20.50 18.02
C ILE A 16 13.44 -20.54 16.81
N SER A 17 14.05 -21.70 16.52
CA SER A 17 14.85 -21.89 15.30
C SER A 17 14.03 -21.73 14.02
N GLU A 18 12.76 -22.16 14.01
CA GLU A 18 11.86 -22.02 12.86
C GLU A 18 11.38 -20.57 12.73
N VAL A 19 10.99 -19.92 13.83
CA VAL A 19 10.62 -18.50 13.84
C VAL A 19 11.79 -17.64 13.36
N LYS A 20 13.01 -17.93 13.83
CA LYS A 20 14.22 -17.23 13.38
C LYS A 20 14.45 -17.45 11.88
N ALA A 21 14.29 -18.67 11.38
CA ALA A 21 14.47 -18.96 9.95
C ALA A 21 13.46 -18.19 9.08
N GLN A 22 12.23 -17.99 9.57
CA GLN A 22 11.23 -17.16 8.90
C GLN A 22 11.59 -15.68 8.96
N LEU A 23 11.98 -15.16 10.13
CA LEU A 23 12.47 -13.79 10.29
C LEU A 23 13.67 -13.49 9.38
N ASP A 24 14.61 -14.43 9.24
CA ASP A 24 15.80 -14.29 8.40
C ASP A 24 15.47 -14.19 6.89
N LYS A 25 14.22 -14.48 6.45
CA LYS A 25 13.76 -14.19 5.08
C LYS A 25 13.59 -12.69 4.83
N PHE A 26 13.43 -11.89 5.88
CA PHE A 26 13.36 -10.43 5.82
C PHE A 26 14.76 -9.85 6.03
N GLU A 27 15.46 -9.56 4.93
CA GLU A 27 16.78 -8.93 4.97
C GLU A 27 16.67 -7.50 5.52
N PRO A 28 17.37 -7.14 6.60
CA PRO A 28 17.44 -5.76 7.06
C PRO A 28 18.17 -4.88 6.05
N VAL A 29 17.52 -3.80 5.61
CA VAL A 29 18.10 -2.83 4.68
C VAL A 29 17.86 -1.43 5.21
N ASP A 30 18.92 -0.61 5.22
CA ASP A 30 18.79 0.82 5.50
C ASP A 30 18.14 1.52 4.29
N ILE A 31 16.93 2.03 4.47
CA ILE A 31 16.22 2.82 3.47
C ILE A 31 16.63 4.28 3.63
N ASP A 32 17.52 4.74 2.74
CA ASP A 32 18.06 6.09 2.74
C ASP A 32 17.33 7.01 1.74
N PHE A 33 17.45 8.31 1.93
CA PHE A 33 16.85 9.35 1.09
C PHE A 33 17.69 10.63 1.08
N ASP A 34 17.61 11.40 0.00
CA ASP A 34 18.34 12.67 -0.10
C ASP A 34 17.65 13.79 0.68
N GLU A 35 18.10 14.04 1.90
CA GLU A 35 17.61 15.14 2.73
C GLU A 35 17.92 16.54 2.17
N SER A 36 18.86 16.69 1.22
CA SER A 36 19.28 17.99 0.70
C SER A 36 18.22 18.66 -0.17
N VAL A 37 17.22 17.90 -0.65
CA VAL A 37 16.09 18.41 -1.43
C VAL A 37 15.02 19.10 -0.59
N LEU A 38 15.09 19.00 0.74
CA LEU A 38 14.11 19.57 1.67
C LEU A 38 14.46 21.01 2.05
N SER A 39 13.44 21.88 2.04
CA SER A 39 13.52 23.18 2.71
C SER A 39 13.60 23.03 4.24
N ASP A 40 14.01 24.08 4.96
CA ASP A 40 14.03 24.06 6.43
C ASP A 40 12.63 23.86 7.03
N GLY A 41 11.60 24.41 6.38
CA GLY A 41 10.20 24.21 6.76
C GLY A 41 9.74 22.77 6.52
N ASP A 42 10.05 22.20 5.36
CA ASP A 42 9.69 20.82 5.03
C ASP A 42 10.44 19.80 5.88
N ARG A 43 11.69 20.06 6.26
CA ARG A 43 12.44 19.21 7.22
C ARG A 43 11.76 19.16 8.58
N GLN A 44 11.24 20.29 9.06
CA GLN A 44 10.49 20.33 10.31
C GLN A 44 9.10 19.69 10.17
N ALA A 45 8.42 19.92 9.04
CA ALA A 45 7.15 19.27 8.72
C ALA A 45 7.31 17.75 8.69
N LEU A 46 8.35 17.24 8.03
CA LEU A 46 8.67 15.82 7.93
C LEU A 46 8.77 15.14 9.31
N ALA A 47 9.44 15.79 10.27
CA ALA A 47 9.53 15.28 11.64
C ALA A 47 8.15 15.14 12.33
N LYS A 48 7.20 16.04 12.02
CA LYS A 48 5.80 15.96 12.49
C LYS A 48 5.02 14.87 11.78
N LEU A 49 5.23 14.71 10.47
CA LEU A 49 4.60 13.66 9.67
C LEU A 49 5.03 12.26 10.16
N VAL A 50 6.31 12.05 10.46
CA VAL A 50 6.80 10.77 11.03
C VAL A 50 6.16 10.49 12.40
N GLN A 51 5.96 11.52 13.23
CA GLN A 51 5.24 11.36 14.50
C GLN A 51 3.78 10.95 14.28
N ALA A 52 3.09 11.53 13.29
CA ALA A 52 1.73 11.17 12.93
C ALA A 52 1.65 9.75 12.35
N ALA A 53 2.59 9.38 11.48
CA ALA A 53 2.66 8.05 10.88
C ALA A 53 2.81 6.94 11.93
N LYS A 54 3.62 7.15 12.98
CA LYS A 54 3.75 6.19 14.09
C LYS A 54 2.43 5.90 14.81
N LEU A 55 1.45 6.80 14.76
CA LEU A 55 0.11 6.55 15.30
C LEU A 55 -0.68 5.58 14.41
N MET A 56 -0.37 5.50 13.12
CA MET A 56 -0.96 4.51 12.21
C MET A 56 -0.47 3.10 12.56
N ASP A 57 0.78 2.94 13.01
CA ASP A 57 1.25 1.65 13.53
C ASP A 57 0.39 1.17 14.72
N GLU A 58 0.07 2.08 15.65
CA GLU A 58 -0.76 1.76 16.81
C GLU A 58 -2.20 1.40 16.43
N ILE A 59 -2.77 2.08 15.44
CA ILE A 59 -4.11 1.77 14.95
C ILE A 59 -4.10 0.42 14.21
N PHE A 60 -3.18 0.23 13.26
CA PHE A 60 -3.13 -0.98 12.45
C PHE A 60 -2.85 -2.22 13.30
N LEU A 61 -1.96 -2.12 14.29
CA LEU A 61 -1.72 -3.19 15.26
C LEU A 61 -3.04 -3.68 15.91
N ARG A 62 -3.96 -2.76 16.21
CA ARG A 62 -5.28 -3.07 16.78
C ARG A 62 -6.28 -3.54 15.73
N GLN A 63 -6.14 -3.12 14.47
CA GLN A 63 -6.97 -3.60 13.35
C GLN A 63 -6.68 -5.07 13.04
N VAL A 64 -5.41 -5.48 13.06
CA VAL A 64 -4.99 -6.87 12.77
C VAL A 64 -5.56 -7.86 13.78
N TYR A 65 -5.43 -7.59 15.09
CA TYR A 65 -5.90 -8.53 16.10
C TYR A 65 -6.16 -7.89 17.45
N ALA A 66 -7.28 -8.25 18.07
CA ALA A 66 -7.73 -7.69 19.34
C ALA A 66 -6.72 -7.88 20.50
N GLN A 67 -5.92 -8.95 20.46
CA GLN A 67 -4.95 -9.26 21.52
C GLN A 67 -3.55 -8.70 21.24
N ASN A 68 -3.32 -8.03 20.11
CA ASN A 68 -1.97 -7.63 19.72
C ASN A 68 -1.30 -6.68 20.71
N VAL A 69 -2.05 -5.77 21.33
CA VAL A 69 -1.49 -4.85 22.33
C VAL A 69 -0.98 -5.64 23.54
N ASP A 70 -1.79 -6.54 24.09
CA ASP A 70 -1.41 -7.39 25.22
C ASP A 70 -0.24 -8.32 24.88
N LEU A 71 -0.24 -8.90 23.67
CA LEU A 71 0.86 -9.75 23.19
C LEU A 71 2.16 -8.98 23.04
N ARG A 72 2.12 -7.78 22.46
CA ARG A 72 3.29 -6.89 22.33
C ARG A 72 3.85 -6.52 23.69
N ASP A 73 2.99 -6.21 24.66
CA ASP A 73 3.40 -5.85 26.01
C ASP A 73 4.04 -7.04 26.74
N ALA A 74 3.47 -8.25 26.59
CA ALA A 74 4.04 -9.48 27.13
C ALA A 74 5.42 -9.80 26.52
N LEU A 75 5.57 -9.68 25.19
CA LEU A 75 6.83 -9.85 24.46
C LEU A 75 7.89 -8.83 24.92
N THR A 76 7.48 -7.58 25.16
CA THR A 76 8.37 -6.50 25.57
C THR A 76 8.82 -6.63 27.03
N ALA A 77 7.93 -7.07 27.92
CA ALA A 77 8.25 -7.23 29.34
C ALA A 77 9.28 -8.35 29.58
N ALA A 78 9.31 -9.36 28.71
CA ALA A 78 10.14 -10.55 28.89
C ALA A 78 11.52 -10.41 28.20
N ASN A 79 12.57 -10.22 29.00
CA ASN A 79 13.94 -10.01 28.50
C ASN A 79 14.71 -11.32 28.30
N THR A 80 14.32 -12.13 27.30
CA THR A 80 15.04 -13.35 26.89
C THR A 80 15.41 -13.30 25.41
N PRO A 81 16.48 -14.01 24.97
CA PRO A 81 16.83 -14.09 23.55
C PRO A 81 15.69 -14.62 22.67
N ASP A 82 14.95 -15.61 23.17
CA ASP A 82 13.81 -16.21 22.47
C ASP A 82 12.68 -15.19 22.26
N ASN A 83 12.34 -14.41 23.30
CA ASN A 83 11.33 -13.35 23.17
C ASN A 83 11.79 -12.21 22.28
N ALA A 84 13.09 -11.91 22.22
CA ALA A 84 13.60 -10.91 21.28
C ALA A 84 13.36 -11.33 19.81
N ILE A 85 13.53 -12.63 19.50
CA ILE A 85 13.24 -13.17 18.16
C ILE A 85 11.73 -13.14 17.90
N LEU A 86 10.91 -13.62 18.85
CA LEU A 86 9.44 -13.59 18.73
C LEU A 86 8.93 -12.16 18.55
N LYS A 87 9.47 -11.20 19.31
CA LYS A 87 9.10 -9.79 19.22
C LYS A 87 9.50 -9.20 17.87
N ALA A 88 10.72 -9.45 17.40
CA ALA A 88 11.15 -8.96 16.09
C ALA A 88 10.24 -9.49 14.97
N TYR A 89 9.86 -10.77 15.03
CA TYR A 89 8.95 -11.35 14.04
C TYR A 89 7.51 -10.83 14.17
N PHE A 90 7.04 -10.59 15.40
CA PHE A 90 5.78 -9.92 15.69
C PHE A 90 5.74 -8.49 15.14
N ASP A 91 6.82 -7.73 15.33
CA ASP A 91 6.92 -6.35 14.83
C ASP A 91 6.89 -6.32 13.30
N VAL A 92 7.56 -7.27 12.62
CA VAL A 92 7.51 -7.41 11.15
C VAL A 92 6.10 -7.74 10.67
N ASN A 93 5.40 -8.65 11.33
CA ASN A 93 4.08 -9.13 10.87
C ASN A 93 2.90 -8.33 11.43
N PHE A 94 3.13 -7.36 12.32
CA PHE A 94 2.07 -6.67 13.07
C PHE A 94 1.12 -7.62 13.82
N GLY A 95 1.65 -8.76 14.30
CA GLY A 95 0.84 -9.77 14.96
C GLY A 95 1.55 -11.12 15.11
N PRO A 96 0.90 -12.10 15.75
CA PRO A 96 1.46 -13.43 15.99
C PRO A 96 1.33 -14.38 14.78
N PHE A 97 0.99 -13.87 13.60
CA PHE A 97 0.67 -14.63 12.39
C PHE A 97 1.76 -14.44 11.33
N ASP A 98 2.19 -15.54 10.72
CA ASP A 98 3.23 -15.54 9.70
C ASP A 98 2.64 -15.22 8.32
N ARG A 99 2.80 -13.97 7.87
CA ARG A 99 2.27 -13.49 6.59
C ARG A 99 2.91 -14.15 5.36
N LEU A 100 4.03 -14.87 5.52
CA LEU A 100 4.66 -15.63 4.43
C LEU A 100 4.13 -17.07 4.32
N GLU A 101 3.37 -17.54 5.31
CA GLU A 101 2.92 -18.93 5.43
C GLU A 101 1.42 -18.97 5.76
N ASP A 102 0.60 -18.29 4.96
CA ASP A 102 -0.87 -18.25 5.05
C ASP A 102 -1.38 -17.89 6.46
N ASP A 103 -0.75 -16.89 7.11
CA ASP A 103 -1.07 -16.39 8.45
C ASP A 103 -1.07 -17.46 9.55
N LYS A 104 -0.26 -18.51 9.36
CA LYS A 104 -0.05 -19.53 10.38
C LYS A 104 0.48 -18.89 11.67
N PRO A 105 -0.11 -19.17 12.85
CA PRO A 105 0.35 -18.59 14.10
C PRO A 105 1.72 -19.12 14.50
N PHE A 106 2.66 -18.21 14.74
CA PHE A 106 3.96 -18.54 15.34
C PHE A 106 3.98 -18.37 16.86
N ILE A 107 3.06 -17.59 17.41
CA ILE A 107 2.67 -17.59 18.83
C ILE A 107 1.25 -18.16 18.91
N ASN A 108 1.06 -19.22 19.69
CA ASN A 108 -0.24 -19.87 19.77
C ASN A 108 -1.16 -19.11 20.73
N THR A 109 -2.19 -18.47 20.18
CA THR A 109 -3.23 -17.76 20.93
C THR A 109 -4.49 -18.60 21.14
N GLY A 110 -4.46 -19.88 20.73
CA GLY A 110 -5.60 -20.80 20.78
C GLY A 110 -6.57 -20.64 19.61
N THR A 111 -6.31 -19.72 18.67
CA THR A 111 -7.12 -19.50 17.46
C THR A 111 -6.25 -19.29 16.23
N HIS A 112 -6.82 -19.51 15.05
CA HIS A 112 -6.25 -18.98 13.80
C HIS A 112 -6.43 -17.45 13.76
N LYS A 113 -5.77 -16.77 12.80
CA LYS A 113 -6.07 -15.37 12.51
C LYS A 113 -7.55 -15.26 12.15
N PRO A 114 -8.33 -14.37 12.80
CA PRO A 114 -9.72 -14.16 12.41
C PRO A 114 -9.78 -13.56 11.00
N GLU A 115 -10.60 -14.11 10.11
CA GLU A 115 -10.77 -13.59 8.74
C GLU A 115 -11.25 -12.12 8.75
N GLY A 116 -12.07 -11.74 9.72
CA GLY A 116 -12.52 -10.35 9.91
C GLY A 116 -11.56 -9.47 10.71
N ALA A 117 -10.34 -9.96 10.98
CA ALA A 117 -9.36 -9.36 11.87
C ALA A 117 -10.02 -8.85 13.17
N ASN A 118 -9.83 -7.58 13.53
CA ASN A 118 -10.54 -6.93 14.65
C ASN A 118 -11.59 -5.90 14.17
N TYR A 119 -12.02 -5.99 12.90
CA TYR A 119 -13.03 -5.09 12.36
C TYR A 119 -14.44 -5.48 12.79
N TYR A 120 -14.68 -6.76 13.08
CA TYR A 120 -15.99 -7.31 13.44
C TYR A 120 -15.93 -7.97 14.83
N PRO A 121 -17.08 -8.26 15.48
CA PRO A 121 -17.09 -9.05 16.70
C PRO A 121 -16.49 -10.45 16.44
N ALA A 122 -15.63 -10.92 17.33
CA ALA A 122 -14.88 -12.18 17.14
C ALA A 122 -15.77 -13.44 17.04
N ASP A 123 -17.01 -13.36 17.53
CA ASP A 123 -18.01 -14.43 17.50
C ASP A 123 -19.06 -14.25 16.38
N MET A 124 -18.95 -13.18 15.59
CA MET A 124 -19.88 -12.89 14.50
C MET A 124 -19.63 -13.82 13.32
N THR A 125 -20.70 -14.47 12.84
CA THR A 125 -20.61 -15.26 11.61
C THR A 125 -20.92 -14.41 10.38
N LYS A 126 -20.42 -14.84 9.21
CA LYS A 126 -20.76 -14.22 7.92
C LYS A 126 -22.28 -14.17 7.69
N THR A 127 -22.96 -15.29 7.97
CA THR A 127 -24.42 -15.40 7.83
C THR A 127 -25.17 -14.44 8.75
N GLU A 128 -24.74 -14.30 10.01
CA GLU A 128 -25.35 -13.33 10.93
C GLU A 128 -25.28 -11.90 10.38
N PHE A 129 -24.14 -11.48 9.85
CA PHE A 129 -23.98 -10.16 9.25
C PHE A 129 -24.87 -9.98 8.01
N GLU A 130 -24.88 -10.97 7.11
CA GLU A 130 -25.69 -10.92 5.88
C GLU A 130 -27.19 -10.89 6.18
N GLU A 131 -27.65 -11.67 7.16
CA GLU A 131 -29.03 -11.65 7.64
C GLU A 131 -29.37 -10.32 8.30
N TRP A 132 -28.47 -9.75 9.11
CA TRP A 132 -28.67 -8.43 9.72
C TRP A 132 -28.90 -7.36 8.65
N VAL A 133 -27.99 -7.27 7.68
CA VAL A 133 -28.06 -6.27 6.60
C VAL A 133 -29.28 -6.47 5.71
N THR A 134 -29.72 -7.70 5.50
CA THR A 134 -30.94 -8.00 4.74
C THR A 134 -32.20 -7.54 5.47
N ASN A 135 -32.24 -7.72 6.80
CA ASN A 135 -33.38 -7.37 7.63
C ASN A 135 -33.42 -5.88 8.03
N HIS A 136 -32.27 -5.19 7.98
CA HIS A 136 -32.11 -3.78 8.31
C HIS A 136 -31.38 -3.04 7.17
N PRO A 137 -32.03 -2.89 5.99
CA PRO A 137 -31.39 -2.26 4.83
C PRO A 137 -30.95 -0.81 5.07
N GLU A 138 -31.51 -0.13 6.07
CA GLU A 138 -31.09 1.21 6.52
C GLU A 138 -29.66 1.24 7.12
N ASP A 139 -29.18 0.12 7.66
CA ASP A 139 -27.85 0.01 8.26
C ASP A 139 -26.79 -0.43 7.23
N ALA A 140 -27.22 -0.91 6.06
CA ALA A 140 -26.38 -1.61 5.09
C ALA A 140 -25.14 -0.81 4.68
N ASP A 141 -25.31 0.47 4.34
CA ASP A 141 -24.22 1.32 3.87
C ASP A 141 -23.19 1.58 4.98
N ALA A 142 -23.66 1.84 6.20
CA ALA A 142 -22.77 2.06 7.35
C ALA A 142 -22.02 0.77 7.75
N LEU A 143 -22.68 -0.38 7.69
CA LEU A 143 -22.09 -1.68 8.02
C LEU A 143 -21.12 -2.18 6.95
N ARG A 144 -21.37 -1.88 5.66
CA ARG A 144 -20.49 -2.27 4.54
C ARG A 144 -19.42 -1.24 4.20
N GLY A 145 -19.51 -0.03 4.74
CA GLY A 145 -18.58 1.05 4.45
C GLY A 145 -17.15 0.78 4.92
N PHE A 146 -16.20 1.45 4.28
CA PHE A 146 -14.75 1.32 4.53
C PHE A 146 -14.32 1.73 5.94
N PHE A 147 -14.99 2.71 6.53
CA PHE A 147 -14.48 3.48 7.65
C PHE A 147 -15.26 3.26 8.95
N THR A 148 -15.77 2.03 9.15
CA THR A 148 -16.52 1.65 10.36
C THR A 148 -16.04 0.29 10.88
N VAL A 149 -15.87 0.17 12.20
CA VAL A 149 -15.76 -1.14 12.86
C VAL A 149 -17.14 -1.58 13.31
N ILE A 150 -17.41 -2.87 13.24
CA ILE A 150 -18.68 -3.45 13.65
C ILE A 150 -18.54 -3.96 15.08
N ARG A 151 -19.47 -3.56 15.95
CA ARG A 151 -19.53 -3.96 17.35
C ARG A 151 -20.92 -4.47 17.70
N ARG A 152 -21.03 -5.17 18.83
CA ARG A 152 -22.30 -5.60 19.39
C ARG A 152 -22.85 -4.55 20.34
N ASP A 153 -24.14 -4.24 20.20
CA ASP A 153 -24.96 -3.59 21.23
C ASP A 153 -26.11 -4.52 21.60
N GLY A 154 -25.87 -5.38 22.59
CA GLY A 154 -26.72 -6.54 22.86
C GLY A 154 -26.74 -7.51 21.67
N GLU A 155 -27.93 -7.77 21.12
CA GLU A 155 -28.10 -8.58 19.90
C GLU A 155 -27.91 -7.79 18.61
N LYS A 156 -27.71 -6.46 18.68
CA LYS A 156 -27.58 -5.61 17.51
C LYS A 156 -26.16 -5.53 16.99
N LEU A 157 -26.02 -5.43 15.67
CA LEU A 157 -24.77 -5.00 15.04
C LEU A 157 -24.81 -3.49 14.82
N VAL A 158 -23.79 -2.80 15.32
CA VAL A 158 -23.65 -1.34 15.17
C VAL A 158 -22.33 -1.00 14.47
N ALA A 159 -22.40 -0.07 13.52
CA ALA A 159 -21.23 0.51 12.87
C ALA A 159 -20.70 1.70 13.70
N VAL A 160 -19.49 1.55 14.24
CA VAL A 160 -18.77 2.63 14.93
C VAL A 160 -17.79 3.26 13.95
N PRO A 161 -17.87 4.57 13.66
CA PRO A 161 -16.97 5.23 12.73
C PRO A 161 -15.52 5.19 13.22
N TYR A 162 -14.55 5.10 12.32
CA TYR A 162 -13.12 5.07 12.66
C TYR A 162 -12.67 6.30 13.46
N SER A 163 -13.22 7.48 13.16
CA SER A 163 -13.00 8.71 13.93
C SER A 163 -13.32 8.57 15.42
N GLU A 164 -14.30 7.72 15.79
CA GLU A 164 -14.64 7.40 17.18
C GLU A 164 -13.82 6.20 17.68
N ALA A 165 -13.78 5.11 16.90
CA ALA A 165 -13.11 3.86 17.29
C ALA A 165 -11.61 4.05 17.56
N TYR A 166 -10.97 5.01 16.87
CA TYR A 166 -9.54 5.29 16.95
C TYR A 166 -9.26 6.74 17.36
N GLN A 167 -10.23 7.41 18.01
CA GLN A 167 -10.13 8.82 18.42
C GLN A 167 -8.84 9.13 19.18
N GLU A 168 -8.43 8.24 20.09
CA GLU A 168 -7.20 8.36 20.91
C GLU A 168 -5.95 8.61 20.06
N PHE A 169 -5.89 8.06 18.85
CA PHE A 169 -4.76 8.17 17.92
C PHE A 169 -5.01 9.22 16.83
N LEU A 170 -6.26 9.36 16.38
CA LEU A 170 -6.62 10.25 15.29
C LEU A 170 -6.61 11.73 15.69
N GLU A 171 -6.97 12.08 16.93
CA GLU A 171 -6.84 13.45 17.43
C GLU A 171 -5.39 13.97 17.46
N PRO A 172 -4.43 13.27 18.09
CA PRO A 172 -3.03 13.69 18.06
C PRO A 172 -2.44 13.65 16.65
N ALA A 173 -2.81 12.67 15.81
CA ALA A 173 -2.40 12.63 14.41
C ALA A 173 -2.88 13.88 13.65
N ALA A 174 -4.16 14.23 13.76
CA ALA A 174 -4.74 15.43 13.15
C ALA A 174 -4.03 16.71 13.62
N LYS A 175 -3.68 16.81 14.91
CA LYS A 175 -2.90 17.93 15.44
C LYS A 175 -1.51 18.01 14.78
N LEU A 176 -0.80 16.89 14.68
CA LEU A 176 0.52 16.83 14.06
C LEU A 176 0.49 17.17 12.56
N LEU A 177 -0.55 16.74 11.84
CA LEU A 177 -0.75 17.12 10.44
C LEU A 177 -0.98 18.63 10.29
N ARG A 178 -1.76 19.26 11.18
CA ARG A 178 -1.93 20.73 11.18
C ARG A 178 -0.65 21.47 11.53
N GLU A 179 0.16 20.95 12.45
CA GLU A 179 1.49 21.50 12.75
C GLU A 179 2.41 21.40 11.53
N ALA A 180 2.44 20.26 10.83
CA ALA A 180 3.19 20.10 9.59
C ALA A 180 2.71 21.06 8.48
N ALA A 181 1.38 21.21 8.35
CA ALA A 181 0.76 22.14 7.40
C ALA A 181 1.13 23.62 7.66
N ALA A 182 1.41 23.97 8.91
CA ALA A 182 1.87 25.31 9.28
C ALA A 182 3.37 25.55 9.00
N LEU A 183 4.15 24.48 8.84
CA LEU A 183 5.60 24.51 8.64
C LEU A 183 6.00 24.46 7.16
N THR A 184 5.25 23.75 6.32
CA THR A 184 5.52 23.70 4.88
C THR A 184 5.13 25.00 4.18
N GLU A 185 5.92 25.40 3.18
CA GLU A 185 5.62 26.53 2.30
C GLU A 185 4.81 26.13 1.07
N ASN A 186 4.69 24.82 0.77
CA ASN A 186 3.91 24.35 -0.37
C ASN A 186 2.40 24.44 -0.08
N ALA A 187 1.69 25.25 -0.87
CA ALA A 187 0.27 25.50 -0.67
C ALA A 187 -0.61 24.26 -0.85
N SER A 188 -0.30 23.37 -1.80
CA SER A 188 -1.10 22.16 -2.04
C SER A 188 -0.91 21.13 -0.91
N LEU A 189 0.32 20.95 -0.44
CA LEU A 189 0.64 20.10 0.71
C LEU A 189 -0.03 20.62 1.98
N LYS A 190 0.02 21.93 2.22
CA LYS A 190 -0.70 22.56 3.33
C LYS A 190 -2.21 22.28 3.27
N THR A 191 -2.83 22.43 2.11
CA THR A 191 -4.26 22.12 1.92
C THR A 191 -4.56 20.67 2.25
N TYR A 192 -3.83 19.73 1.63
CA TYR A 192 -4.00 18.30 1.88
C TYR A 192 -3.84 17.93 3.36
N LEU A 193 -2.75 18.37 4.00
CA LEU A 193 -2.49 18.06 5.41
C LEU A 193 -3.59 18.61 6.33
N THR A 194 -4.13 19.78 6.00
CA THR A 194 -5.23 20.39 6.77
C THR A 194 -6.52 19.59 6.58
N SER A 195 -6.92 19.30 5.33
CA SER A 195 -8.16 18.56 5.07
C SER A 195 -8.08 17.11 5.51
N ARG A 196 -6.91 16.47 5.46
CA ARG A 196 -6.68 15.13 6.03
C ARG A 196 -6.81 15.11 7.55
N ALA A 197 -6.31 16.15 8.23
CA ALA A 197 -6.53 16.30 9.66
C ALA A 197 -8.01 16.46 10.01
N ASP A 198 -8.80 17.14 9.17
CA ASP A 198 -10.25 17.26 9.34
C ASP A 198 -10.96 15.92 9.08
N ALA A 199 -10.55 15.19 8.03
CA ALA A 199 -11.09 13.88 7.67
C ALA A 199 -10.95 12.83 8.78
N PHE A 200 -9.82 12.84 9.51
CA PHE A 200 -9.61 11.97 10.68
C PHE A 200 -10.66 12.17 11.78
N LEU A 201 -11.21 13.38 11.91
CA LEU A 201 -12.20 13.71 12.94
C LEU A 201 -13.63 13.61 12.42
N SER A 202 -13.86 13.85 11.12
CA SER A 202 -15.18 13.80 10.51
C SER A 202 -15.59 12.41 10.00
N ASN A 203 -14.61 11.51 9.81
CA ASN A 203 -14.77 10.22 9.13
C ASN A 203 -15.10 10.32 7.63
N ASP A 204 -15.03 11.51 7.02
CA ASP A 204 -15.23 11.72 5.58
C ASP A 204 -13.91 12.11 4.91
N TYR A 205 -13.38 11.19 4.12
CA TYR A 205 -12.07 11.30 3.47
C TYR A 205 -12.13 11.92 2.08
N TYR A 206 -13.33 12.07 1.49
CA TYR A 206 -13.50 12.45 0.08
C TYR A 206 -12.75 13.73 -0.28
N GLN A 207 -12.96 14.83 0.48
CA GLN A 207 -12.31 16.10 0.18
C GLN A 207 -10.79 16.00 0.32
N SER A 208 -10.30 15.31 1.35
CA SER A 208 -8.86 15.17 1.57
C SER A 208 -8.17 14.32 0.50
N ASP A 209 -8.85 13.30 -0.04
CA ASP A 209 -8.34 12.53 -1.18
C ASP A 209 -8.35 13.34 -2.47
N MET A 210 -9.38 14.16 -2.68
CA MET A 210 -9.40 15.13 -3.78
C MET A 210 -8.25 16.13 -3.70
N ASP A 211 -7.88 16.57 -2.49
CA ASP A 211 -6.75 17.48 -2.25
C ASP A 211 -5.40 16.75 -2.39
N TRP A 212 -5.33 15.47 -2.01
CA TRP A 212 -4.15 14.63 -2.22
C TRP A 212 -3.85 14.45 -3.71
N MET A 213 -4.89 14.22 -4.51
CA MET A 213 -4.78 14.16 -5.97
C MET A 213 -4.27 15.47 -6.59
N ASP A 214 -4.50 16.61 -5.92
CA ASP A 214 -4.08 17.95 -6.36
C ASP A 214 -2.69 18.38 -5.89
N LEU A 215 -1.97 17.51 -5.15
CA LEU A 215 -0.58 17.78 -4.77
C LEU A 215 0.26 18.11 -6.01
N LYS A 216 0.87 19.31 -5.99
CA LYS A 216 1.68 19.83 -7.10
C LYS A 216 2.84 20.68 -6.60
N ASP A 217 3.90 20.69 -7.40
CA ASP A 217 5.11 21.46 -7.15
C ASP A 217 5.68 21.25 -5.72
N HIS A 218 5.53 20.02 -5.21
CA HIS A 218 5.84 19.63 -3.83
C HIS A 218 7.02 18.64 -3.79
N THR A 219 7.78 18.71 -2.69
CA THR A 219 8.87 17.76 -2.42
C THR A 219 8.39 16.56 -1.62
N ILE A 220 7.59 16.78 -0.57
CA ILE A 220 7.06 15.69 0.27
C ILE A 220 5.77 15.15 -0.33
N GLU A 221 5.81 13.96 -0.92
CA GLU A 221 4.63 13.20 -1.32
C GLU A 221 4.26 12.27 -0.15
N ILE A 222 3.17 12.60 0.53
CA ILE A 222 2.66 11.85 1.67
C ILE A 222 1.25 11.38 1.38
N VAL A 223 0.96 10.14 1.77
CA VAL A 223 -0.40 9.62 1.95
C VAL A 223 -0.50 9.00 3.34
N ILE A 224 -1.55 9.35 4.09
CA ILE A 224 -1.76 8.87 5.47
C ILE A 224 -3.24 8.72 5.77
N GLY A 225 -3.72 7.52 6.07
CA GLY A 225 -5.14 7.27 6.35
C GLY A 225 -5.57 5.82 6.10
N PRO A 226 -6.87 5.53 6.14
CA PRO A 226 -7.42 4.21 5.88
C PRO A 226 -7.65 4.00 4.37
N TYR A 227 -7.03 2.96 3.78
CA TYR A 227 -7.07 2.74 2.32
C TYR A 227 -7.39 1.30 1.91
N GLU A 228 -6.44 0.38 2.10
CA GLU A 228 -6.53 -0.98 1.58
C GLU A 228 -7.42 -1.87 2.44
N THR A 229 -8.12 -2.82 1.83
CA THR A 229 -9.08 -3.70 2.54
C THR A 229 -8.62 -5.15 2.66
N TYR A 230 -7.35 -5.44 2.33
CA TYR A 230 -6.82 -6.81 2.28
C TYR A 230 -6.79 -7.50 3.65
N GLU A 231 -6.65 -6.75 4.74
CA GLU A 231 -6.67 -7.30 6.10
C GLU A 231 -8.09 -7.74 6.54
N ASP A 232 -9.15 -7.31 5.84
CA ASP A 232 -10.49 -7.85 5.98
C ASP A 232 -10.71 -9.00 4.98
N GLU A 233 -10.28 -10.20 5.35
CA GLU A 233 -10.45 -11.42 4.54
C GLU A 233 -11.89 -11.97 4.60
N LEU A 234 -12.73 -11.48 5.52
CA LEU A 234 -14.12 -11.93 5.67
C LEU A 234 -15.03 -11.36 4.57
N PHE A 235 -14.91 -10.06 4.31
CA PHE A 235 -15.73 -9.34 3.32
C PHE A 235 -14.95 -8.43 2.38
N GLY A 236 -13.72 -8.03 2.72
CA GLY A 236 -12.94 -7.03 1.98
C GLY A 236 -13.54 -5.62 2.04
N TYR A 237 -14.32 -5.31 3.07
CA TYR A 237 -14.98 -4.02 3.24
C TYR A 237 -14.14 -3.03 4.02
N LYS A 238 -13.34 -3.48 4.99
CA LYS A 238 -12.80 -2.58 6.02
C LYS A 238 -11.40 -2.12 5.70
N ALA A 239 -11.22 -0.81 5.66
CA ALA A 239 -9.93 -0.21 5.29
C ALA A 239 -8.95 -0.23 6.46
N ALA A 240 -7.70 -0.60 6.20
CA ALA A 240 -6.58 -0.57 7.13
C ALA A 240 -5.89 0.80 7.11
N PHE A 241 -5.47 1.29 8.27
CA PHE A 241 -4.69 2.53 8.37
C PHE A 241 -3.24 2.29 7.95
N GLU A 242 -2.73 3.18 7.12
CA GLU A 242 -1.35 3.15 6.67
C GLU A 242 -0.79 4.55 6.41
N CYS A 243 0.52 4.61 6.20
CA CYS A 243 1.20 5.83 5.80
C CYS A 243 2.39 5.53 4.90
N PHE A 244 2.51 6.29 3.82
CA PHE A 244 3.76 6.46 3.09
C PHE A 244 4.19 7.92 3.20
N ILE A 245 5.40 8.15 3.71
CA ILE A 245 6.07 9.44 3.66
C ILE A 245 7.22 9.29 2.68
N THR A 246 7.19 10.07 1.61
CA THR A 246 8.14 9.93 0.52
C THR A 246 8.59 11.30 0.00
N LEU A 247 9.74 11.35 -0.67
CA LEU A 247 10.23 12.52 -1.38
C LEU A 247 10.14 12.30 -2.89
N VAL A 248 9.60 13.27 -3.61
CA VAL A 248 9.48 13.21 -5.07
C VAL A 248 10.87 13.15 -5.72
N ASP A 249 11.10 12.12 -6.52
CA ASP A 249 12.25 12.04 -7.42
C ASP A 249 11.90 12.81 -8.70
N ALA A 250 12.38 14.05 -8.79
CA ALA A 250 12.05 14.95 -9.89
C ALA A 250 12.55 14.44 -11.25
N ASP A 251 13.76 13.86 -11.28
CA ASP A 251 14.39 13.38 -12.51
C ASP A 251 13.65 12.15 -13.05
N ALA A 252 13.37 11.16 -12.19
CA ALA A 252 12.61 9.98 -12.58
C ALA A 252 11.15 10.32 -12.93
N SER A 253 10.52 11.23 -12.18
CA SER A 253 9.18 11.73 -12.49
C SER A 253 9.12 12.52 -13.79
N GLN A 254 10.19 13.21 -14.19
CA GLN A 254 10.27 13.90 -15.49
C GLN A 254 10.35 12.90 -16.65
N LYS A 255 11.16 11.84 -16.53
CA LYS A 255 11.23 10.77 -17.55
C LYS A 255 9.86 10.12 -17.76
N LEU A 256 9.16 9.84 -16.67
CA LEU A 256 7.79 9.33 -16.68
C LEU A 256 6.79 10.25 -17.39
N LYS A 257 6.84 11.55 -17.07
CA LYS A 257 6.01 12.56 -17.77
C LYS A 257 6.29 12.57 -19.27
N ALA A 258 7.52 12.32 -19.70
CA ALA A 258 7.85 12.17 -21.12
C ALA A 258 7.21 10.93 -21.74
N VAL A 259 7.18 9.78 -21.05
CA VAL A 259 6.46 8.57 -21.53
C VAL A 259 4.97 8.86 -21.76
N GLY A 260 4.32 9.55 -20.82
CA GLY A 260 2.90 9.92 -20.92
C GLY A 260 2.55 10.75 -22.15
N GLN A 261 3.50 11.54 -22.69
CA GLN A 261 3.30 12.29 -23.93
C GLN A 261 3.20 11.39 -25.16
N TYR A 262 3.67 10.15 -25.08
CA TYR A 262 3.69 9.20 -26.17
C TYR A 262 2.53 8.18 -26.13
N LEU A 263 1.59 8.23 -25.18
CA LEU A 263 0.52 7.22 -25.06
C LEU A 263 -0.24 6.94 -26.36
N ASN A 264 -0.62 7.99 -27.10
CA ASN A 264 -1.28 7.82 -28.40
C ASN A 264 -0.37 7.17 -29.45
N GLU A 265 0.93 7.47 -29.43
CA GLU A 265 1.89 6.81 -30.31
C GLU A 265 2.12 5.35 -29.88
N LEU A 266 2.15 5.07 -28.58
CA LEU A 266 2.24 3.72 -28.01
C LEU A 266 1.03 2.86 -28.41
N GLU A 267 -0.19 3.38 -28.24
CA GLU A 267 -1.44 2.75 -28.68
C GLU A 267 -1.40 2.47 -30.19
N LYS A 268 -1.00 3.45 -30.99
CA LYS A 268 -0.90 3.31 -32.46
C LYS A 268 0.08 2.21 -32.87
N ARG A 269 1.13 1.98 -32.10
CA ARG A 269 2.17 0.96 -32.36
C ARG A 269 1.78 -0.44 -31.91
N LEU A 270 0.69 -0.62 -31.17
CA LEU A 270 0.28 -1.95 -30.73
C LEU A 270 0.17 -2.90 -31.93
N PRO A 271 0.73 -4.13 -31.84
CA PRO A 271 0.77 -5.10 -32.93
C PRO A 271 -0.59 -5.83 -33.10
N ILE A 272 -1.66 -5.04 -33.16
CA ILE A 272 -3.04 -5.48 -33.30
C ILE A 272 -3.71 -4.71 -34.46
N PRO A 273 -4.77 -5.26 -35.08
CA PRO A 273 -5.57 -4.54 -36.06
C PRO A 273 -6.03 -3.17 -35.55
N ASP A 274 -6.04 -2.15 -36.42
CA ASP A 274 -6.40 -0.78 -36.05
C ASP A 274 -7.80 -0.67 -35.43
N ALA A 275 -8.73 -1.54 -35.83
CA ALA A 275 -10.09 -1.59 -35.28
C ALA A 275 -10.15 -2.00 -33.79
N HIS A 276 -9.07 -2.53 -33.22
CA HIS A 276 -8.97 -2.90 -31.80
C HIS A 276 -8.20 -1.87 -30.96
N LYS A 277 -7.62 -0.84 -31.59
CA LYS A 277 -6.91 0.22 -30.89
C LYS A 277 -7.88 1.19 -30.23
N ASN A 278 -7.58 1.61 -29.01
CA ASN A 278 -8.43 2.45 -28.18
C ASN A 278 -7.71 3.75 -27.79
N PHE A 279 -7.95 4.81 -28.55
CA PHE A 279 -7.45 6.16 -28.27
C PHE A 279 -8.28 6.94 -27.23
N ASN A 280 -9.30 6.30 -26.64
CA ASN A 280 -10.26 6.93 -25.73
C ASN A 280 -10.20 6.32 -24.32
N ARG A 281 -9.09 5.71 -23.90
CA ARG A 281 -8.92 5.16 -22.54
C ARG A 281 -8.93 6.22 -21.41
N GLY A 282 -8.97 7.50 -21.76
CA GLY A 282 -8.90 8.63 -20.81
C GLY A 282 -7.46 9.09 -20.58
N SER A 283 -7.31 10.24 -19.94
CA SER A 283 -5.99 10.69 -19.46
C SER A 283 -5.54 9.79 -18.31
N GLU A 284 -4.28 9.35 -18.35
CA GLU A 284 -3.72 8.50 -17.30
C GLU A 284 -3.80 9.12 -15.90
N SER A 285 -3.99 8.23 -14.93
CA SER A 285 -3.65 8.43 -13.53
C SER A 285 -2.31 9.13 -13.38
N PRO A 286 -2.19 10.23 -12.61
CA PRO A 286 -0.90 10.83 -12.31
C PRO A 286 0.04 9.77 -11.75
N ILE A 287 1.20 9.57 -12.38
CA ILE A 287 2.24 8.69 -11.85
C ILE A 287 3.31 9.57 -11.18
N LYS A 288 3.82 9.13 -10.03
CA LYS A 288 4.92 9.76 -9.30
C LYS A 288 5.99 8.74 -9.00
N VAL A 289 7.26 9.09 -9.24
CA VAL A 289 8.39 8.34 -8.72
C VAL A 289 8.90 9.06 -7.49
N VAL A 290 9.07 8.30 -6.41
CA VAL A 290 9.42 8.85 -5.10
C VAL A 290 10.46 7.96 -4.41
N ASN A 291 11.17 8.52 -3.45
CA ASN A 291 12.01 7.79 -2.51
C ASN A 291 11.33 7.78 -1.15
N GLU A 292 11.08 6.58 -0.62
CA GLU A 292 10.49 6.38 0.69
C GLU A 292 11.40 6.91 1.79
N VAL A 293 10.80 7.63 2.74
CA VAL A 293 11.46 8.09 3.98
C VAL A 293 11.01 7.24 5.17
N PHE A 294 9.71 6.98 5.25
CA PHE A 294 9.11 6.24 6.35
C PHE A 294 7.76 5.67 5.95
N THR A 295 7.46 4.45 6.42
CA THR A 295 6.14 3.82 6.32
C THR A 295 5.59 3.43 7.68
N ALA A 296 4.26 3.31 7.76
CA ALA A 296 3.58 2.87 8.95
C ALA A 296 2.25 2.17 8.64
N GLY A 297 1.77 1.40 9.61
CA GLY A 297 0.53 0.64 9.49
C GLY A 297 0.63 -0.48 8.46
N ASP A 298 -0.45 -0.67 7.69
CA ASP A 298 -0.64 -1.81 6.79
C ASP A 298 0.56 -2.10 5.90
N THR A 299 0.97 -1.11 5.10
CA THR A 299 2.09 -1.27 4.16
C THR A 299 3.42 -1.68 4.78
N LYS A 300 3.64 -1.46 6.08
CA LYS A 300 4.89 -1.85 6.76
C LYS A 300 4.88 -3.32 7.18
N ALA A 301 3.72 -3.98 7.21
CA ALA A 301 3.60 -5.35 7.64
C ALA A 301 4.10 -6.34 6.57
N GLY A 302 4.99 -7.25 6.98
CA GLY A 302 5.49 -8.32 6.12
C GLY A 302 6.20 -7.80 4.87
N VAL A 303 5.72 -8.20 3.70
CA VAL A 303 6.35 -7.86 2.41
C VAL A 303 6.12 -6.40 2.08
N GLN A 304 7.20 -5.62 1.96
CA GLN A 304 7.10 -4.18 1.70
C GLN A 304 6.54 -3.88 0.31
N THR A 305 5.69 -2.86 0.21
CA THR A 305 5.13 -2.33 -1.05
C THR A 305 6.23 -1.74 -1.94
N ILE A 306 6.10 -1.84 -3.27
CA ILE A 306 7.00 -1.17 -4.25
C ILE A 306 6.33 -0.06 -5.03
N ALA A 307 5.01 -0.12 -5.14
CA ALA A 307 4.17 0.89 -5.74
C ALA A 307 2.75 0.73 -5.21
N PHE A 308 1.99 1.81 -5.20
CA PHE A 308 0.57 1.81 -4.81
C PHE A 308 -0.25 2.70 -5.74
N ASN A 309 -1.56 2.47 -5.79
CA ASN A 309 -2.48 3.21 -6.65
C ASN A 309 -3.75 3.64 -5.88
N LEU A 310 -3.74 4.88 -5.40
CA LEU A 310 -4.78 5.40 -4.50
C LEU A 310 -5.51 6.61 -5.12
N PRO A 311 -6.67 7.03 -4.56
CA PRO A 311 -7.46 6.34 -3.55
C PRO A 311 -8.26 5.17 -4.14
N ASN A 312 -8.83 4.36 -3.23
CA ASN A 312 -9.77 3.28 -3.55
C ASN A 312 -11.23 3.76 -3.68
N ASP A 313 -11.56 4.96 -3.19
CA ASP A 313 -12.91 5.53 -3.31
C ASP A 313 -13.23 5.87 -4.78
N GLU A 314 -14.16 5.11 -5.37
CA GLU A 314 -14.59 5.28 -6.76
C GLU A 314 -15.15 6.68 -7.04
N ARG A 315 -15.72 7.37 -6.04
CA ARG A 315 -16.21 8.75 -6.23
C ARG A 315 -15.06 9.70 -6.55
N VAL A 316 -13.89 9.49 -5.96
CA VAL A 316 -12.69 10.29 -6.25
C VAL A 316 -12.09 9.87 -7.58
N ARG A 317 -12.04 8.56 -7.85
CA ARG A 317 -11.52 8.02 -9.12
C ARG A 317 -12.32 8.49 -10.33
N GLU A 318 -13.65 8.54 -10.23
CA GLU A 318 -14.51 9.11 -11.27
C GLU A 318 -14.28 10.62 -11.46
N ALA A 319 -14.02 11.35 -10.37
CA ALA A 319 -13.85 12.80 -10.41
C ALA A 319 -12.46 13.27 -10.87
N LYS A 320 -11.40 12.52 -10.51
CA LYS A 320 -9.98 12.94 -10.71
C LYS A 320 -9.04 11.82 -11.14
N GLY A 321 -9.52 10.59 -11.28
CA GLY A 321 -8.68 9.42 -11.46
C GLY A 321 -8.02 8.98 -10.14
N SER A 322 -7.01 8.14 -10.27
CA SER A 322 -6.16 7.67 -9.16
C SER A 322 -4.73 8.12 -9.41
N LYS A 323 -3.88 8.14 -8.39
CA LYS A 323 -2.44 8.43 -8.52
C LYS A 323 -1.65 7.16 -8.23
N LYS A 324 -0.77 6.79 -9.17
CA LYS A 324 0.19 5.71 -9.01
C LYS A 324 1.49 6.27 -8.43
N VAL A 325 2.01 5.68 -7.37
CA VAL A 325 3.26 6.12 -6.74
C VAL A 325 4.23 4.97 -6.71
N MET A 326 5.43 5.16 -7.24
CA MET A 326 6.48 4.14 -7.35
C MET A 326 7.64 4.46 -6.39
N LEU A 327 7.93 3.52 -5.48
CA LEU A 327 8.92 3.66 -4.41
C LEU A 327 10.30 3.21 -4.92
N ARG A 328 11.07 4.13 -5.50
CA ARG A 328 12.31 3.82 -6.22
C ARG A 328 13.36 3.16 -5.31
N ASN A 329 13.64 3.74 -4.14
CA ASN A 329 14.64 3.21 -3.21
C ASN A 329 14.23 1.86 -2.58
N VAL A 330 12.95 1.63 -2.29
CA VAL A 330 12.46 0.32 -1.84
C VAL A 330 12.56 -0.72 -2.96
N THR A 331 12.23 -0.33 -4.18
CA THR A 331 12.39 -1.18 -5.37
C THR A 331 13.86 -1.53 -5.60
N GLN A 332 14.78 -0.57 -5.41
CA GLN A 332 16.23 -0.79 -5.48
C GLN A 332 16.68 -1.78 -4.40
N ALA A 333 16.23 -1.62 -3.16
CA ALA A 333 16.55 -2.52 -2.07
C ALA A 333 16.13 -3.97 -2.38
N LYS A 334 14.92 -4.17 -2.92
CA LYS A 334 14.45 -5.50 -3.36
C LYS A 334 15.24 -6.02 -4.56
N TYR A 335 15.57 -5.16 -5.52
CA TYR A 335 16.39 -5.56 -6.66
C TYR A 335 17.76 -6.09 -6.21
N ASP A 336 18.47 -5.35 -5.37
CA ASP A 336 19.82 -5.72 -4.92
C ASP A 336 19.82 -6.96 -4.02
N ASN A 337 18.83 -7.06 -3.12
CA ASN A 337 18.82 -8.09 -2.09
C ASN A 337 18.01 -9.34 -2.44
N ILE A 338 17.14 -9.28 -3.45
CA ILE A 338 16.29 -10.40 -3.87
C ILE A 338 16.52 -10.69 -5.35
N SER A 339 16.09 -9.81 -6.25
CA SER A 339 16.04 -10.09 -7.69
C SER A 339 17.43 -10.42 -8.24
N ARG A 340 18.44 -9.63 -7.90
CA ARG A 340 19.82 -9.84 -8.37
C ARG A 340 20.43 -11.13 -7.80
N LYS A 341 20.13 -11.50 -6.56
CA LYS A 341 20.55 -12.77 -5.97
C LYS A 341 19.88 -13.97 -6.66
N ILE A 342 18.63 -13.83 -7.08
CA ILE A 342 17.92 -14.85 -7.89
C ILE A 342 18.54 -14.94 -9.28
N MET A 343 18.74 -13.81 -9.97
CA MET A 343 19.35 -13.74 -11.30
C MET A 343 20.74 -14.40 -11.32
N ALA A 344 21.55 -14.18 -10.30
CA ALA A 344 22.87 -14.81 -10.17
C ALA A 344 22.84 -16.35 -10.07
N ARG A 345 21.67 -16.95 -9.75
CA ARG A 345 21.49 -18.42 -9.72
C ARG A 345 20.96 -18.99 -11.02
N VAL A 346 20.30 -18.18 -11.85
CA VAL A 346 19.55 -18.65 -13.03
C VAL A 346 20.11 -18.16 -14.36
N LEU A 347 20.89 -17.07 -14.37
CA LEU A 347 21.55 -16.53 -15.56
C LEU A 347 23.01 -16.97 -15.66
N HIS A 348 23.51 -17.01 -16.90
CA HIS A 348 24.95 -17.11 -17.15
C HIS A 348 25.65 -15.81 -16.71
N GLU A 349 26.93 -15.89 -16.33
CA GLU A 349 27.70 -14.74 -15.85
C GLU A 349 27.73 -13.58 -16.87
N ASP A 350 27.88 -13.91 -18.15
CA ASP A 350 27.88 -12.92 -19.25
C ASP A 350 26.56 -12.14 -19.36
N ASP A 351 25.43 -12.74 -18.98
CA ASP A 351 24.11 -12.07 -19.01
C ASP A 351 23.83 -11.34 -17.70
N LEU A 352 24.31 -11.88 -16.57
CA LEU A 352 24.23 -11.22 -15.26
C LEU A 352 24.98 -9.88 -15.24
N GLN A 353 26.01 -9.69 -16.06
CA GLN A 353 26.72 -8.40 -16.17
C GLN A 353 25.91 -7.33 -16.91
N LYS A 354 24.87 -7.72 -17.66
CA LYS A 354 24.03 -6.81 -18.45
C LYS A 354 22.83 -6.28 -17.67
N VAL A 355 22.39 -6.99 -16.62
CA VAL A 355 21.23 -6.56 -15.84
C VAL A 355 21.55 -5.29 -15.05
N SER A 356 20.59 -4.38 -14.96
CA SER A 356 20.71 -3.17 -14.16
C SER A 356 19.41 -2.86 -13.44
N PHE A 357 19.49 -2.13 -12.33
CA PHE A 357 18.30 -1.66 -11.63
C PHE A 357 17.47 -0.73 -12.50
N ASP A 358 18.11 0.21 -13.21
CA ASP A 358 17.39 1.17 -14.03
C ASP A 358 16.59 0.45 -15.14
N ALA A 359 17.13 -0.60 -15.76
CA ALA A 359 16.39 -1.44 -16.71
C ALA A 359 15.15 -2.09 -16.07
N PHE A 360 15.32 -2.73 -14.91
CA PHE A 360 14.21 -3.31 -14.15
C PHE A 360 13.15 -2.26 -13.80
N PHE A 361 13.57 -1.14 -13.23
CA PHE A 361 12.68 -0.07 -12.79
C PHE A 361 11.92 0.57 -13.96
N TYR A 362 12.60 0.86 -15.09
CA TYR A 362 11.94 1.44 -16.25
C TYR A 362 11.05 0.45 -17.00
N HIS A 363 11.30 -0.86 -16.91
CA HIS A 363 10.35 -1.88 -17.36
C HIS A 363 9.08 -1.86 -16.51
N VAL A 364 9.18 -1.87 -15.17
CA VAL A 364 8.02 -1.74 -14.27
C VAL A 364 7.27 -0.43 -14.54
N LEU A 365 7.99 0.67 -14.76
CA LEU A 365 7.37 1.94 -15.11
C LEU A 365 6.58 1.83 -16.42
N LEU A 366 7.14 1.22 -17.46
CA LEU A 366 6.41 1.01 -18.70
C LEU A 366 5.23 0.05 -18.54
N HIS A 367 5.37 -1.02 -17.75
CA HIS A 367 4.29 -1.91 -17.36
C HIS A 367 3.09 -1.10 -16.83
N GLU A 368 3.34 -0.18 -15.90
CA GLU A 368 2.29 0.66 -15.32
C GLU A 368 1.60 1.59 -16.33
N MET A 369 2.37 2.11 -17.30
CA MET A 369 1.85 2.96 -18.37
C MET A 369 1.05 2.15 -19.39
N VAL A 370 1.48 0.92 -19.70
CA VAL A 370 0.78 0.11 -20.70
C VAL A 370 -0.51 -0.51 -20.16
N HIS A 371 -0.74 -0.53 -18.85
CA HIS A 371 -2.09 -0.71 -18.31
C HIS A 371 -3.06 0.35 -18.84
N GLY A 372 -2.57 1.55 -19.18
CA GLY A 372 -3.33 2.65 -19.76
C GLY A 372 -3.61 2.54 -21.26
N ILE A 373 -3.17 1.47 -21.94
CA ILE A 373 -3.32 1.28 -23.39
C ILE A 373 -3.90 -0.10 -23.76
N GLY A 374 -4.40 -0.23 -24.98
CA GLY A 374 -5.01 -1.43 -25.56
C GLY A 374 -6.53 -1.52 -25.34
N PRO A 375 -7.16 -2.65 -25.70
CA PRO A 375 -8.60 -2.85 -25.52
C PRO A 375 -9.02 -2.66 -24.06
N GLY A 376 -10.14 -1.96 -23.82
CA GLY A 376 -10.72 -1.72 -22.49
C GLY A 376 -12.22 -1.92 -22.55
N THR A 377 -12.95 -0.86 -22.90
CA THR A 377 -14.35 -0.97 -23.33
C THR A 377 -14.42 -1.53 -24.74
N ILE A 378 -15.25 -2.55 -24.96
CA ILE A 378 -15.40 -3.28 -26.21
C ILE A 378 -16.87 -3.47 -26.57
N THR A 379 -17.13 -3.86 -27.82
CA THR A 379 -18.46 -4.28 -28.27
C THR A 379 -18.45 -5.78 -28.54
N LYS A 380 -19.29 -6.52 -27.81
CA LYS A 380 -19.51 -7.96 -28.02
C LYS A 380 -20.97 -8.21 -28.31
N ASN A 381 -21.27 -8.88 -29.43
CA ASN A 381 -22.66 -9.16 -29.85
C ASN A 381 -23.57 -7.91 -29.93
N GLY A 382 -23.00 -6.77 -30.34
CA GLY A 382 -23.74 -5.50 -30.44
C GLY A 382 -24.00 -4.79 -29.11
N GLN A 383 -23.51 -5.32 -27.99
CA GLN A 383 -23.62 -4.70 -26.66
C GLN A 383 -22.26 -4.19 -26.20
N GLN A 384 -22.26 -3.04 -25.53
CA GLN A 384 -21.08 -2.48 -24.89
C GLN A 384 -20.80 -3.27 -23.60
N THR A 385 -19.55 -3.68 -23.42
CA THR A 385 -19.03 -4.43 -22.28
C THR A 385 -17.56 -4.04 -22.07
N THR A 386 -16.88 -4.65 -21.11
CA THR A 386 -15.44 -4.44 -20.87
C THR A 386 -14.67 -5.74 -21.02
N VAL A 387 -13.38 -5.65 -21.35
CA VAL A 387 -12.48 -6.82 -21.40
C VAL A 387 -12.52 -7.60 -20.09
N SER A 388 -12.53 -6.90 -18.94
CA SER A 388 -12.60 -7.53 -17.63
C SER A 388 -13.92 -8.27 -17.38
N GLN A 389 -15.07 -7.68 -17.73
CA GLN A 389 -16.36 -8.35 -17.61
C GLN A 389 -16.45 -9.62 -18.48
N GLU A 390 -15.82 -9.62 -19.65
CA GLU A 390 -15.83 -10.77 -20.55
C GLU A 390 -14.82 -11.86 -20.18
N LEU A 391 -13.67 -11.48 -19.59
CA LEU A 391 -12.61 -12.41 -19.18
C LEU A 391 -12.74 -12.90 -17.74
N LYS A 392 -13.52 -12.22 -16.90
CA LYS A 392 -13.87 -12.62 -15.53
C LYS A 392 -12.61 -12.97 -14.71
N GLU A 393 -12.57 -14.15 -14.09
CA GLU A 393 -11.47 -14.63 -13.25
C GLU A 393 -10.12 -14.73 -13.99
N THR A 394 -10.13 -14.78 -15.33
CA THR A 394 -8.89 -14.82 -16.13
C THR A 394 -8.34 -13.43 -16.46
N TYR A 395 -9.12 -12.36 -16.19
CA TYR A 395 -8.77 -11.00 -16.57
C TYR A 395 -7.43 -10.57 -15.97
N SER A 396 -7.28 -10.64 -14.64
CA SER A 396 -6.09 -10.09 -13.97
C SER A 396 -4.81 -10.73 -14.49
N THR A 397 -4.74 -12.06 -14.56
CA THR A 397 -3.58 -12.76 -15.10
C THR A 397 -3.24 -12.35 -16.54
N LEU A 398 -4.25 -12.14 -17.38
CA LEU A 398 -4.05 -11.73 -18.78
C LEU A 398 -3.67 -10.24 -18.90
N GLU A 399 -4.21 -9.38 -18.05
CA GLU A 399 -3.90 -7.95 -18.03
C GLU A 399 -2.46 -7.70 -17.56
N GLU A 400 -1.99 -8.41 -16.53
CA GLU A 400 -0.60 -8.37 -16.06
C GLU A 400 0.36 -8.88 -17.15
N ALA A 401 0.07 -10.05 -17.74
CA ALA A 401 0.89 -10.60 -18.82
C ALA A 401 0.94 -9.66 -20.03
N LYS A 402 -0.18 -8.98 -20.35
CA LYS A 402 -0.24 -7.93 -21.37
C LYS A 402 0.65 -6.76 -20.98
N ALA A 403 0.58 -6.28 -19.75
CA ALA A 403 1.35 -5.13 -19.30
C ALA A 403 2.86 -5.41 -19.35
N ASP A 404 3.30 -6.59 -18.90
CA ASP A 404 4.70 -6.99 -18.98
C ASP A 404 5.22 -7.03 -20.42
N ILE A 405 4.53 -7.78 -21.30
CA ILE A 405 5.03 -8.03 -22.65
C ILE A 405 4.91 -6.79 -23.55
N VAL A 406 3.86 -5.98 -23.37
CA VAL A 406 3.70 -4.74 -24.12
C VAL A 406 4.70 -3.68 -23.63
N GLY A 407 4.99 -3.63 -22.33
CA GLY A 407 6.06 -2.80 -21.79
C GLY A 407 7.40 -3.09 -22.49
N LEU A 408 7.79 -4.36 -22.57
CA LEU A 408 8.99 -4.80 -23.31
C LEU A 408 8.93 -4.45 -24.80
N TYR A 409 7.79 -4.70 -25.46
CA TYR A 409 7.60 -4.39 -26.88
C TYR A 409 7.79 -2.90 -27.21
N GLN A 410 7.39 -2.01 -26.30
CA GLN A 410 7.47 -0.56 -26.49
C GLN A 410 8.82 0.02 -26.06
N PHE A 411 9.65 -0.72 -25.30
CA PHE A 411 10.92 -0.22 -24.78
C PHE A 411 11.85 0.36 -25.87
N PRO A 412 12.08 -0.33 -27.01
CA PRO A 412 12.95 0.19 -28.06
C PRO A 412 12.46 1.52 -28.65
N PHE A 413 11.14 1.75 -28.63
CA PHE A 413 10.55 3.01 -29.10
C PHE A 413 10.82 4.16 -28.13
N MET A 414 10.82 3.88 -26.81
CA MET A 414 11.21 4.89 -25.82
C MET A 414 12.70 5.26 -25.93
N VAL A 415 13.55 4.30 -26.31
CA VAL A 415 14.96 4.57 -26.66
C VAL A 415 15.06 5.42 -27.93
N GLU A 416 14.30 5.10 -28.98
CA GLU A 416 14.25 5.87 -30.24
C GLU A 416 13.86 7.34 -30.02
N LYS A 417 12.91 7.58 -29.10
CA LYS A 417 12.46 8.93 -28.72
C LYS A 417 13.40 9.65 -27.76
N GLY A 418 14.47 9.01 -27.29
CA GLY A 418 15.42 9.57 -26.34
C GLY A 418 14.87 9.70 -24.92
N VAL A 419 13.77 9.01 -24.59
CA VAL A 419 13.21 8.98 -23.23
C VAL A 419 14.08 8.10 -22.33
N PHE A 420 14.54 6.97 -22.87
CA PHE A 420 15.52 6.09 -22.22
C PHE A 420 16.82 6.05 -23.02
N SER A 421 17.94 5.80 -22.34
CA SER A 421 19.24 5.67 -23.01
C SER A 421 19.35 4.32 -23.72
N LYS A 422 20.27 4.22 -24.68
CA LYS A 422 20.53 2.97 -25.38
C LYS A 422 21.06 1.90 -24.43
N GLU A 423 21.92 2.28 -23.49
CA GLU A 423 22.49 1.37 -22.49
C GLU A 423 21.40 0.72 -21.63
N ILE A 424 20.35 1.47 -21.27
CA ILE A 424 19.18 0.92 -20.57
C ILE A 424 18.44 -0.04 -21.51
N GLY A 425 18.24 0.33 -22.78
CA GLY A 425 17.57 -0.53 -23.76
C GLY A 425 18.29 -1.84 -24.07
N ASP A 426 19.62 -1.86 -23.99
CA ASP A 426 20.43 -3.09 -24.17
C ASP A 426 20.39 -4.00 -22.92
N ALA A 427 19.95 -3.47 -21.76
CA ALA A 427 19.88 -4.15 -20.47
C ALA A 427 18.47 -4.67 -20.11
N VAL A 428 17.44 -4.26 -20.85
CA VAL A 428 16.05 -4.76 -20.79
C VAL A 428 15.89 -5.91 -21.77
#